data_AF-A0A2E0AP69-F1
#
_entry.id   AF-A0A2E0AP69-F1
#
_cell.length_a   1.000
_cell.length_b   1.000
_cell.length_c   1.000
_cell.angle_alpha   90.00
_cell.angle_beta   90.00
_cell.angle_gamma   90.00
#
_symmetry.space_group_name_H-M   'P 1'
#
loop_
_entity.id
_entity.type
_entity.pdbx_description
1 polymer ?
#
loop_
_entity_poly.entity_id
_entity_poly.type
_entity_poly.pdbx_seq_one_letter_code
_entity_poly.pdbx_strand_id
1 'polypeptide(L)' 'MIFGLVSFPISLLILATIQPIRFLPDEAQIACRAILPQCFTRHGWRQLCRRDPMVVEAHPEACHQAGHGTRH' A
#
# COMPACT_ATOMS: atom_id res chain seq x y z
N MET A 1 5.48 -46.33 25.97
CA MET A 1 4.23 -45.67 25.52
C MET A 1 3.94 -44.51 26.45
N ILE A 2 4.23 -43.27 26.04
CA ILE A 2 3.50 -42.05 26.43
C ILE A 2 3.56 -41.12 25.21
N PHE A 3 2.38 -40.72 24.77
CA PHE A 3 2.02 -39.79 23.70
C PHE A 3 2.84 -38.48 23.81
N GLY A 4 3.39 -37.92 22.74
CA GLY A 4 2.62 -37.37 21.63
C GLY A 4 2.21 -35.93 21.95
N LEU A 5 3.13 -34.97 21.80
CA LEU A 5 2.81 -33.55 21.55
C LEU A 5 3.88 -32.97 20.62
N VAL A 6 3.72 -33.30 19.34
CA VAL A 6 3.90 -32.39 18.20
C VAL A 6 4.44 -31.01 18.57
N SER A 7 5.77 -30.83 18.46
CA SER A 7 6.39 -29.53 18.24
C SER A 7 6.02 -29.08 16.83
N PHE A 8 4.73 -28.77 16.60
CA PHE A 8 4.33 -28.08 15.40
C PHE A 8 4.90 -26.66 15.51
N PRO A 9 5.67 -26.22 14.50
CA PRO A 9 6.39 -24.97 14.57
C PRO A 9 5.37 -23.87 14.81
N ILE A 10 5.78 -22.88 15.59
CA ILE A 10 5.17 -21.55 15.67
C ILE A 10 5.34 -20.92 14.27
N SER A 11 4.72 -21.52 13.26
CA SER A 11 4.39 -20.92 11.98
C SER A 11 3.19 -20.05 12.27
N LEU A 12 3.46 -19.01 13.06
CA LEU A 12 2.60 -17.87 13.23
C LEU A 12 2.41 -17.34 11.80
N LEU A 13 1.29 -17.76 11.21
CA LEU A 13 0.75 -17.25 9.96
C LEU A 13 0.46 -15.77 10.19
N ILE A 14 1.50 -14.94 10.16
CA ILE A 14 1.34 -13.51 9.95
C ILE A 14 1.02 -13.38 8.46
N LEU A 15 -0.22 -13.72 8.08
CA LEU A 15 -0.82 -13.16 6.87
C LEU A 15 -1.01 -11.67 7.18
N ALA A 16 0.07 -10.91 7.05
CA ALA A 16 -0.04 -9.47 6.85
C ALA A 16 -0.85 -9.33 5.56
N THR A 17 -2.15 -9.09 5.70
CA THR A 17 -3.04 -8.84 4.58
C THR A 17 -2.56 -7.54 3.97
N ILE A 18 -1.73 -7.64 2.92
CA ILE A 18 -1.40 -6.53 2.05
C ILE A 18 -2.71 -6.17 1.36
N GLN A 19 -3.50 -5.30 2.01
CA GLN A 19 -4.72 -4.82 1.39
C GLN A 19 -4.29 -3.94 0.22
N PRO A 20 -4.79 -4.23 -1.01
CA PRO A 20 -4.45 -3.44 -2.17
C PRO A 20 -4.92 -2.00 -1.95
N ILE A 21 -4.06 -1.03 -2.25
CA ILE A 21 -4.36 0.37 -2.03
C ILE A 21 -5.44 0.79 -3.03
N ARG A 22 -6.57 1.26 -2.51
CA ARG A 22 -7.72 1.69 -3.31
C ARG A 22 -7.63 3.19 -3.56
N PHE A 23 -7.10 3.56 -4.71
CA PHE A 23 -7.15 4.93 -5.21
C PHE A 23 -8.56 5.33 -5.61
N LEU A 24 -8.82 6.63 -5.66
CA LEU A 24 -10.05 7.14 -6.28
C LEU A 24 -10.07 6.82 -7.78
N PRO A 25 -11.26 6.61 -8.37
CA PRO A 25 -11.41 6.60 -9.82
C PRO A 25 -11.03 7.97 -10.38
N ASP A 26 -10.56 8.01 -11.63
CA ASP A 26 -10.00 9.22 -12.23
C ASP A 26 -11.02 10.37 -12.37
N GLU A 27 -12.31 10.05 -12.41
CA GLU A 27 -13.43 11.00 -12.50
C GLU A 27 -13.97 11.42 -11.13
N ALA A 28 -13.41 10.95 -10.01
CA ALA A 28 -13.87 11.31 -8.69
C ALA A 28 -13.63 12.80 -8.40
N GLN A 29 -14.66 13.48 -7.89
CA GLN A 29 -14.47 14.77 -7.25
C GLN A 29 -13.71 14.57 -5.94
N ILE A 30 -12.49 15.12 -5.86
CA ILE A 30 -11.65 15.01 -4.67
C ILE A 30 -12.26 15.84 -3.54
N ALA A 31 -12.97 15.17 -2.64
CA ALA A 31 -13.55 15.79 -1.43
C ALA A 31 -12.62 15.69 -0.20
N CYS A 32 -11.58 14.87 -0.28
CA CYS A 32 -10.67 14.62 0.84
C CYS A 32 -9.49 15.60 0.84
N ARG A 33 -9.22 16.22 2.00
CA ARG A 33 -8.08 17.15 2.20
C ARG A 33 -6.84 16.49 2.81
N ALA A 34 -6.89 15.19 3.12
CA ALA A 34 -5.76 14.47 3.69
C ALA A 34 -4.81 13.96 2.59
N ILE A 35 -3.51 13.97 2.87
CA ILE A 35 -2.49 13.33 2.02
C ILE A 35 -2.51 11.83 2.32
N LEU A 36 -3.50 11.14 1.75
CA LEU A 36 -3.66 9.69 1.87
C LEU A 36 -3.92 9.09 0.49
N PRO A 37 -3.41 7.90 0.16
CA PRO A 37 -3.57 7.30 -1.16
C PRO A 37 -5.03 7.19 -1.63
N GLN A 38 -5.94 6.85 -0.71
CA GLN A 38 -7.38 6.72 -0.95
C GLN A 38 -8.10 8.04 -1.26
N CYS A 39 -7.41 9.18 -1.10
CA CYS A 39 -7.94 10.51 -1.36
C CYS A 39 -7.50 11.06 -2.71
N PHE A 40 -6.69 10.30 -3.46
CA PHE A 40 -6.16 10.72 -4.75
C PHE A 40 -6.51 9.69 -5.82
N THR A 41 -6.62 10.19 -7.05
CA THR A 41 -6.59 9.31 -8.23
C THR A 41 -5.21 8.67 -8.33
N ARG A 42 -5.10 7.52 -9.01
CA ARG A 42 -3.82 6.87 -9.24
C ARG A 42 -2.82 7.82 -9.92
N HIS A 43 -3.29 8.59 -10.90
CA HIS A 43 -2.48 9.61 -11.57
C HIS A 43 -2.03 10.70 -10.60
N GLY A 44 -2.95 11.26 -9.82
CA GLY A 44 -2.65 12.31 -8.85
C GLY A 44 -1.64 11.87 -7.80
N TRP A 45 -1.79 10.65 -7.28
CA TRP A 45 -0.85 10.08 -6.30
C TRP A 45 0.54 9.87 -6.89
N ARG A 46 0.64 9.30 -8.09
CA ARG A 46 1.92 9.13 -8.80
C ARG A 46 2.63 10.48 -8.99
N GLN A 47 1.89 11.52 -9.35
CA GLN A 47 2.44 12.86 -9.53
C GLN A 47 2.92 13.46 -8.20
N LEU A 48 2.19 13.22 -7.11
CA LEU A 48 2.60 13.63 -5.77
C LEU A 48 3.91 12.94 -5.36
N CYS A 49 4.02 11.61 -5.55
CA CYS A 49 5.25 10.86 -5.28
C CYS A 49 6.47 11.39 -6.06
N ARG A 50 6.27 11.85 -7.30
CA ARG A 50 7.36 12.45 -8.10
C ARG A 50 7.80 13.82 -7.58
N ARG A 51 6.89 14.55 -6.92
CA ARG A 51 7.12 15.93 -6.47
C ARG A 51 7.67 15.99 -5.05
N ASP A 52 7.21 15.10 -4.18
CA ASP A 52 7.50 15.16 -2.75
C ASP A 52 8.18 13.86 -2.27
N PRO A 53 9.48 13.90 -1.95
CA PRO A 53 10.21 12.73 -1.46
C PRO A 53 9.70 12.26 -0.09
N MET A 54 9.11 13.14 0.73
CA MET A 54 8.54 12.72 2.01
C MET A 54 7.33 11.81 1.82
N VAL A 55 6.56 11.99 0.74
CA VAL A 55 5.44 11.10 0.41
C VAL A 55 5.93 9.73 -0.01
N VAL A 56 7.07 9.66 -0.72
CA VAL A 56 7.71 8.40 -1.09
C VAL A 56 8.20 7.65 0.15
N GLU A 57 8.79 8.36 1.11
CA GLU A 57 9.26 7.77 2.37
C GLU A 57 8.10 7.32 3.27
N ALA A 58 7.05 8.12 3.39
CA ALA A 58 5.89 7.80 4.22
C ALA A 58 4.99 6.70 3.61
N HIS A 59 4.91 6.63 2.28
CA HIS A 59 4.01 5.72 1.56
C HIS A 59 4.68 5.02 0.37
N PRO A 60 5.76 4.24 0.59
CA PRO A 60 6.54 3.64 -0.48
C PRO A 60 5.71 2.67 -1.33
N GLU A 61 4.88 1.84 -0.68
CA GLU A 61 4.01 0.88 -1.35
C GLU A 61 2.93 1.56 -2.20
N ALA A 62 2.37 2.67 -1.72
CA ALA A 62 1.39 3.45 -2.47
C ALA A 62 2.00 4.07 -3.73
N CYS A 63 3.22 4.61 -3.61
CA CYS A 63 3.96 5.13 -4.74
C CYS A 63 4.30 4.03 -5.75
N HIS A 64 4.74 2.86 -5.28
CA HIS A 64 5.00 1.71 -6.14
C HIS A 64 3.74 1.27 -6.89
N GLN A 65 2.63 1.04 -6.18
CA GLN A 65 1.36 0.65 -6.79
C GLN A 65 0.82 1.73 -7.76
N ALA A 66 1.12 3.00 -7.54
CA ALA A 66 0.76 4.09 -8.46
C ALA A 66 1.65 4.18 -9.71
N GLY A 67 2.74 3.41 -9.80
CA GLY A 67 3.69 3.46 -10.93
C GLY A 67 4.78 4.52 -10.77
N HIS A 68 5.17 4.83 -9.53
CA HIS A 68 6.36 5.65 -9.27
C HIS A 68 7.61 4.80 -9.51
N GLY A 69 8.53 5.27 -10.37
CA GLY A 69 9.76 4.55 -10.74
C GLY A 69 9.65 3.62 -11.95
N THR A 70 8.45 3.32 -12.45
CA THR A 70 8.28 2.63 -13.73
C THR A 70 8.48 3.65 -14.87
N ARG A 71 9.65 3.63 -15.52
CA ARG A 71 9.85 4.27 -16.82
C ARG A 71 9.01 3.52 -17.86
N HIS A 72 8.12 4.25 -18.53
CA HIS A 72 7.58 3.84 -19.82
C HIS A 72 8.58 4.20 -20.91
#